data_AF-A0A1F9XJG3-F1
#
_entry.id   AF-A0A1F9XJG3-F1
#
_cell.length_a   1.000
_cell.length_b   1.000
_cell.length_c   1.000
_cell.angle_alpha   90.00
_cell.angle_beta   90.00
_cell.angle_gamma   90.00
#
_symmetry.space_group_name_H-M   'P 1'
#
loop_
_entity.id
_entity.type
_entity.pdbx_description
1 polymer ?
#
loop_
_entity_poly.entity_id
_entity_poly.type
_entity_poly.pdbx_seq_one_letter_code
_entity_poly.pdbx_strand_id
1 'polypeptide(L)'
;MRLIVGLGNPGSEFELTRHNLGFTVVDRIAQSKGLKFRTSSSLESEIAALPARLEPKKAFLLKPRSFMNLSGVPVQKALKKYSIKPEEMLLVYDDYSLPLGKLRIRMRGSSGGHNGVESVIIHAGTQDFPRLRLGIGPLPNGTSDSKNFVLSRFKPAEKPVVKEMTDFAADAVQEMMDSGNISVIIEKINNFTSKNAGL
;
A
#
# COMPACT_ATOMS: atom_id res chain seq x y z
N MET A 1 -8.02 12.21 4.23
CA MET A 1 -6.79 11.45 3.99
C MET A 1 -5.84 12.32 3.19
N ARG A 2 -4.56 12.45 3.59
CA ARG A 2 -3.58 13.39 3.03
C ARG A 2 -2.30 12.72 2.51
N LEU A 3 -2.07 11.45 2.83
CA LEU A 3 -0.89 10.70 2.40
C LEU A 3 -1.28 9.26 2.09
N ILE A 4 -0.98 8.78 0.88
CA ILE A 4 -1.10 7.37 0.52
C ILE A 4 0.30 6.79 0.44
N VAL A 5 0.61 5.80 1.26
CA VAL A 5 1.91 5.13 1.30
C VAL A 5 1.76 3.73 0.71
N GLY A 6 2.42 3.46 -0.41
CA GLY A 6 2.59 2.11 -0.93
C GLY A 6 3.84 1.48 -0.36
N LEU A 7 3.74 0.31 0.27
CA LEU A 7 4.91 -0.46 0.70
C LEU A 7 5.46 -1.36 -0.42
N GLY A 8 6.78 -1.54 -0.42
CA GLY A 8 7.54 -2.32 -1.39
C GLY A 8 9.04 -2.17 -1.16
N ASN A 9 9.83 -3.04 -1.79
CA ASN A 9 11.29 -2.89 -1.87
C ASN A 9 11.69 -2.20 -3.18
N PRO A 10 12.67 -1.27 -3.16
CA PRO A 10 13.26 -0.70 -4.36
C PRO A 10 14.19 -1.70 -5.07
N GLY A 11 14.30 -1.61 -6.39
CA GLY A 11 15.16 -2.48 -7.21
C GLY A 11 14.37 -3.38 -8.15
N SER A 12 14.93 -3.61 -9.34
CA SER A 12 14.28 -4.40 -10.41
C SER A 12 14.01 -5.86 -10.02
N GLU A 13 14.80 -6.40 -9.10
CA GLU A 13 14.65 -7.75 -8.58
C GLU A 13 13.36 -7.95 -7.77
N PHE A 14 12.82 -6.87 -7.18
CA PHE A 14 11.60 -6.90 -6.38
C PHE A 14 10.35 -6.53 -7.18
N GLU A 15 10.50 -6.10 -8.43
CA GLU A 15 9.37 -5.79 -9.29
C GLU A 15 8.46 -7.02 -9.45
N LEU A 16 7.15 -6.77 -9.30
CA LEU A 16 6.08 -7.77 -9.41
C LEU A 16 6.20 -8.94 -8.41
N THR A 17 6.96 -8.77 -7.34
CA THR A 17 6.90 -9.67 -6.17
C THR A 17 5.62 -9.41 -5.37
N ARG A 18 5.18 -10.41 -4.60
CA ARG A 18 4.04 -10.27 -3.69
C ARG A 18 4.22 -9.09 -2.73
N HIS A 19 5.44 -8.86 -2.27
CA HIS A 19 5.78 -7.78 -1.33
C HIS A 19 5.76 -6.35 -1.92
N ASN A 20 5.63 -6.23 -3.24
CA ASN A 20 5.61 -4.95 -3.95
C ASN A 20 4.20 -4.56 -4.43
N LEU A 21 3.16 -5.22 -3.94
CA LEU A 21 1.79 -4.86 -4.30
C LEU A 21 1.40 -3.44 -3.84
N GLY A 22 1.92 -2.96 -2.71
CA GLY A 22 1.70 -1.59 -2.26
C GLY A 22 2.22 -0.56 -3.27
N PHE A 23 3.43 -0.75 -3.80
CA PHE A 23 3.96 0.04 -4.92
C PHE A 23 3.09 -0.07 -6.16
N THR A 24 2.68 -1.29 -6.52
CA THR A 24 1.83 -1.54 -7.69
C THR A 24 0.54 -0.73 -7.65
N VAL A 25 -0.13 -0.66 -6.48
CA VAL A 25 -1.37 0.12 -6.33
C VAL A 25 -1.10 1.62 -6.48
N VAL A 26 -0.08 2.18 -5.82
CA VAL A 26 0.19 3.62 -5.95
C VAL A 26 0.74 4.01 -7.32
N ASP A 27 1.43 3.11 -8.02
CA ASP A 27 1.86 3.30 -9.42
C ASP A 27 0.64 3.36 -10.35
N ARG A 28 -0.36 2.50 -10.17
CA ARG A 28 -1.63 2.56 -10.92
C ARG A 28 -2.37 3.87 -10.68
N ILE A 29 -2.47 4.35 -9.43
CA ILE A 29 -3.11 5.64 -9.11
C ILE A 29 -2.34 6.79 -9.78
N ALA A 30 -1.01 6.75 -9.76
CA ALA A 30 -0.22 7.77 -10.43
C ALA A 30 -0.48 7.76 -11.94
N GLN A 31 -0.50 6.57 -12.56
CA GLN A 31 -0.77 6.40 -13.98
C GLN A 31 -2.15 6.89 -14.39
N SER A 32 -3.21 6.54 -13.65
CA SER A 32 -4.59 6.97 -13.95
C SER A 32 -4.77 8.49 -13.91
N LYS A 33 -3.99 9.17 -13.05
CA LYS A 33 -3.98 10.63 -12.91
C LYS A 33 -2.92 11.35 -13.78
N GLY A 34 -2.17 10.63 -14.61
CA GLY A 34 -1.07 11.20 -15.40
C GLY A 34 0.07 11.78 -14.54
N LEU A 35 0.19 11.33 -13.29
CA LEU A 35 1.21 11.76 -12.35
C LEU A 35 2.50 10.98 -12.55
N LYS A 36 3.63 11.65 -12.31
CA LYS A 36 4.95 11.02 -12.33
C LYS A 36 5.56 11.05 -10.93
N PHE A 37 6.06 9.91 -10.50
CA PHE A 37 6.89 9.82 -9.32
C PHE A 37 8.20 10.59 -9.53
N ARG A 38 8.61 11.32 -8.51
CA ARG A 38 9.90 12.03 -8.44
C ARG A 38 10.61 11.61 -7.18
N THR A 39 11.92 11.41 -7.28
CA THR A 39 12.75 11.13 -6.12
C THR A 39 12.86 12.36 -5.23
N SER A 40 12.67 12.16 -3.93
CA SER A 40 12.95 13.15 -2.89
C SER A 40 13.99 12.57 -1.94
N SER A 41 15.24 13.02 -2.09
CA SER A 41 16.35 12.60 -1.22
C SER A 41 16.07 12.96 0.24
N SER A 42 15.46 14.12 0.50
CA SER A 42 15.09 14.55 1.86
C SER A 42 14.10 13.63 2.57
N LEU A 43 13.28 12.91 1.81
CA LEU A 43 12.28 11.97 2.33
C LEU A 43 12.71 10.51 2.16
N GLU A 44 13.84 10.24 1.52
CA GLU A 44 14.26 8.88 1.13
C GLU A 44 13.12 8.11 0.45
N SER A 45 12.40 8.78 -0.46
CA SER A 45 11.18 8.25 -1.07
C SER A 45 11.03 8.74 -2.51
N GLU A 46 10.20 8.05 -3.28
CA GLU A 46 9.57 8.60 -4.47
C GLU A 46 8.20 9.16 -4.11
N ILE A 47 7.85 10.31 -4.66
CA ILE A 47 6.58 10.99 -4.40
C ILE A 47 5.92 11.45 -5.69
N ALA A 48 4.60 11.39 -5.73
CA ALA A 48 3.77 11.91 -6.82
C ALA A 48 2.64 12.79 -6.24
N ALA A 49 2.12 13.73 -7.04
CA ALA A 49 1.14 14.73 -6.60
C ALA A 49 1.63 15.62 -5.44
N LEU A 50 2.82 16.23 -5.57
CA LEU A 50 3.40 17.09 -4.52
C LEU A 50 2.50 18.30 -4.14
N PRO A 51 2.30 18.58 -2.84
CA PRO A 51 1.46 19.67 -2.34
C PRO A 51 1.84 21.09 -2.83
N ALA A 52 3.08 21.32 -3.24
CA ALA A 52 3.54 22.63 -3.72
C ALA A 52 2.86 23.11 -5.03
N ARG A 53 2.06 22.24 -5.68
CA ARG A 53 1.23 22.55 -6.86
C ARG A 53 -0.24 22.21 -6.64
N LEU A 54 -0.64 21.93 -5.41
CA LEU A 54 -1.98 21.49 -5.06
C LEU A 54 -2.56 22.46 -4.04
N GLU A 55 -3.88 22.60 -4.06
CA GLU A 55 -4.61 23.28 -3.00
C GLU A 55 -4.25 22.68 -1.62
N PRO A 56 -4.33 23.48 -0.55
CA PRO A 56 -4.21 22.96 0.81
C PRO A 56 -5.05 21.69 0.99
N LYS A 57 -4.47 20.66 1.60
CA LYS A 57 -5.12 19.38 1.97
C LYS A 57 -5.31 18.32 0.87
N LYS A 58 -4.81 18.48 -0.35
CA LYS A 58 -4.82 17.37 -1.33
C LYS A 58 -3.84 16.25 -0.94
N ALA A 59 -4.27 15.01 -1.14
CA ALA A 59 -3.46 13.83 -0.85
C ALA A 59 -2.33 13.65 -1.88
N PHE A 60 -1.19 13.14 -1.43
CA PHE A 60 -0.07 12.76 -2.29
C PHE A 60 0.35 11.31 -2.08
N LEU A 61 1.06 10.76 -3.07
CA LEU A 61 1.52 9.37 -3.06
C LEU A 61 2.97 9.29 -2.63
N LEU A 62 3.32 8.26 -1.87
CA LEU A 62 4.67 8.01 -1.38
C LEU A 62 5.04 6.53 -1.53
N LYS A 63 6.24 6.28 -2.08
CA LYS A 63 6.92 4.98 -2.10
C LYS A 63 8.26 5.12 -1.36
N PRO A 64 8.45 4.50 -0.19
CA PRO A 64 9.75 4.44 0.46
C PRO A 64 10.85 3.93 -0.49
N ARG A 65 12.03 4.52 -0.46
CA ARG A 65 13.22 3.99 -1.19
C ARG A 65 14.17 3.22 -0.26
N SER A 66 13.70 2.86 0.94
CA SER A 66 14.39 1.98 1.87
C SER A 66 13.92 0.53 1.70
N PHE A 67 14.68 -0.43 2.23
CA PHE A 67 14.18 -1.80 2.34
C PHE A 67 12.95 -1.87 3.24
N MET A 68 12.11 -2.89 3.04
CA MET A 68 10.80 -3.00 3.66
C MET A 68 10.84 -2.79 5.19
N ASN A 69 11.77 -3.43 5.89
CA ASN A 69 11.93 -3.32 7.35
C ASN A 69 12.34 -1.92 7.83
N LEU A 70 12.73 -1.03 6.92
CA LEU A 70 13.11 0.36 7.17
C LEU A 70 12.08 1.35 6.58
N SER A 71 10.87 0.89 6.23
CA SER A 71 9.82 1.75 5.65
C SER A 71 9.34 2.85 6.60
N GLY A 72 9.48 2.67 7.91
CA GLY A 72 9.02 3.65 8.90
C GLY A 72 9.79 4.96 8.90
N VAL A 73 11.10 4.95 8.61
CA VAL A 73 11.94 6.14 8.55
C VAL A 73 11.43 7.15 7.50
N PRO A 74 11.28 6.79 6.21
CA PRO A 74 10.77 7.71 5.19
C PRO A 74 9.33 8.15 5.46
N VAL A 75 8.47 7.26 5.98
CA VAL A 75 7.09 7.61 6.34
C VAL A 75 7.07 8.66 7.45
N GLN A 76 7.85 8.49 8.51
CA GLN A 76 7.96 9.48 9.58
C GLN A 76 8.47 10.84 9.08
N LYS A 77 9.46 10.84 8.18
CA LYS A 77 9.96 12.07 7.54
C LYS A 77 8.85 12.80 6.80
N ALA A 78 8.00 12.08 6.06
CA ALA A 78 6.86 12.66 5.36
C ALA A 78 5.80 13.21 6.34
N LEU A 79 5.43 12.44 7.37
CA LEU A 79 4.47 12.88 8.39
C LEU A 79 4.91 14.17 9.07
N LYS A 80 6.18 14.24 9.48
CA LYS A 80 6.78 15.44 10.11
C LYS A 80 6.84 16.63 9.15
N LYS A 81 7.40 16.44 7.95
CA LYS A 81 7.62 17.51 6.97
C LYS A 81 6.34 18.20 6.53
N TYR A 82 5.24 17.45 6.40
CA TYR A 82 3.97 17.96 5.91
C TYR A 82 2.91 18.14 7.01
N SER A 83 3.29 17.97 8.28
CA SER A 83 2.40 18.05 9.44
C SER A 83 1.13 17.22 9.23
N ILE A 84 1.32 15.95 8.88
CA ILE A 84 0.27 14.96 8.64
C ILE A 84 0.18 14.06 9.86
N LYS A 85 -1.01 13.92 10.43
CA LYS A 85 -1.24 12.96 11.52
C LYS A 85 -1.30 11.54 10.97
N PRO A 86 -0.90 10.51 11.75
CA PRO A 86 -1.01 9.11 11.33
C PRO A 86 -2.43 8.74 10.85
N GLU A 87 -3.49 9.22 11.50
CA GLU A 87 -4.88 8.95 11.08
C GLU A 87 -5.23 9.52 9.69
N GLU A 88 -4.46 10.50 9.20
CA GLU A 88 -4.64 11.11 7.89
C GLU A 88 -3.92 10.34 6.77
N MET A 89 -3.11 9.32 7.08
CA MET A 89 -2.45 8.48 6.07
C MET A 89 -3.25 7.21 5.75
N LEU A 90 -2.98 6.60 4.60
CA LEU A 90 -3.37 5.23 4.28
C LEU A 90 -2.14 4.42 3.88
N LEU A 91 -1.87 3.37 4.64
CA LEU A 91 -0.80 2.43 4.34
C LEU A 91 -1.33 1.28 3.47
N VAL A 92 -0.74 1.06 2.31
CA VAL A 92 -1.15 0.02 1.35
C VAL A 92 -0.05 -1.04 1.27
N TYR A 93 -0.38 -2.30 1.56
CA TYR A 93 0.60 -3.39 1.66
C TYR A 93 -0.02 -4.78 1.45
N ASP A 94 0.81 -5.78 1.21
CA ASP A 94 0.42 -7.18 1.02
C ASP A 94 0.18 -7.94 2.33
N ASP A 95 -0.73 -8.91 2.32
CA ASP A 95 -1.09 -9.65 3.52
C ASP A 95 -1.39 -11.12 3.21
N TYR A 96 -0.53 -12.02 3.68
CA TYR A 96 -0.69 -13.46 3.48
C TYR A 96 -1.73 -14.10 4.42
N SER A 97 -2.27 -13.36 5.38
CA SER A 97 -3.42 -13.82 6.18
C SER A 97 -4.75 -13.59 5.46
N LEU A 98 -4.74 -12.86 4.33
CA LEU A 98 -5.88 -12.67 3.47
C LEU A 98 -5.73 -13.53 2.19
N PRO A 99 -6.78 -14.25 1.77
CA PRO A 99 -6.76 -14.98 0.50
C PRO A 99 -6.43 -14.08 -0.69
N LEU A 100 -5.73 -14.62 -1.68
CA LEU A 100 -5.44 -13.92 -2.94
C LEU A 100 -6.73 -13.32 -3.54
N GLY A 101 -6.68 -12.04 -3.91
CA GLY A 101 -7.82 -11.34 -4.51
C GLY A 101 -8.83 -10.79 -3.50
N LYS A 102 -8.59 -10.93 -2.20
CA LYS A 102 -9.35 -10.24 -1.14
C LYS A 102 -8.68 -8.92 -0.79
N LEU A 103 -9.51 -7.92 -0.51
CA LEU A 103 -9.07 -6.64 0.02
C LEU A 103 -9.66 -6.42 1.40
N ARG A 104 -8.95 -5.67 2.25
CA ARG A 104 -9.50 -5.25 3.54
C ARG A 104 -8.97 -3.90 3.99
N ILE A 105 -9.87 -2.99 4.36
CA ILE A 105 -9.48 -1.79 5.11
C ILE A 105 -9.67 -2.00 6.61
N ARG A 106 -8.67 -1.55 7.37
CA ARG A 106 -8.69 -1.42 8.82
C ARG A 106 -8.21 -0.04 9.24
N MET A 107 -8.86 0.55 10.23
CA MET A 107 -8.47 1.86 10.76
C MET A 107 -7.32 1.80 11.77
N ARG A 108 -7.04 0.60 12.30
CA ARG A 108 -5.96 0.31 13.26
C ARG A 108 -5.63 -1.19 13.29
N GLY A 109 -4.51 -1.55 13.90
CA GLY A 109 -4.15 -2.95 14.20
C GLY A 109 -2.65 -3.18 14.38
N SER A 110 -2.26 -4.39 14.78
CA SER A 110 -0.85 -4.79 14.84
C SER A 110 -0.26 -4.99 13.43
N SER A 111 1.05 -5.22 13.34
CA SER A 111 1.73 -5.48 12.06
C SER A 111 1.35 -6.81 11.41
N GLY A 112 0.81 -7.77 12.17
CA GLY A 112 0.50 -9.11 11.69
C GLY A 112 1.74 -9.85 11.17
N GLY A 113 2.93 -9.53 11.69
CA GLY A 113 4.20 -10.09 11.23
C GLY A 113 4.76 -9.45 9.95
N HIS A 114 4.14 -8.39 9.42
CA HIS A 114 4.64 -7.68 8.25
C HIS A 114 5.70 -6.62 8.64
N ASN A 115 6.97 -6.87 8.30
CA ASN A 115 8.12 -6.05 8.69
C ASN A 115 7.99 -4.56 8.33
N GLY A 116 7.40 -4.24 7.17
CA GLY A 116 7.19 -2.83 6.79
C GLY A 116 6.12 -2.12 7.61
N VAL A 117 5.08 -2.83 8.03
CA VAL A 117 4.03 -2.27 8.88
C VAL A 117 4.57 -2.10 10.29
N GLU A 118 5.35 -3.07 10.79
CA GLU A 118 6.06 -2.97 12.07
C GLU A 118 6.96 -1.73 12.11
N SER A 119 7.78 -1.54 11.07
CA SER A 119 8.63 -0.37 10.92
C SER A 119 7.83 0.94 10.98
N VAL A 120 6.71 1.02 10.25
CA VAL A 120 5.83 2.20 10.25
C VAL A 120 5.20 2.43 11.63
N ILE A 121 4.72 1.39 12.33
CA ILE A 121 4.17 1.51 13.69
C ILE A 121 5.20 2.11 14.65
N ILE A 122 6.42 1.56 14.65
CA ILE A 122 7.52 2.02 15.52
C ILE A 122 7.80 3.51 15.27
N HIS A 123 7.90 3.92 14.01
CA HIS A 123 8.31 5.30 13.68
C HIS A 123 7.15 6.31 13.71
N ALA A 124 5.91 5.87 13.47
CA ALA A 124 4.72 6.70 13.66
C ALA A 124 4.37 6.86 15.15
N GLY A 125 4.84 5.95 16.01
CA GLY A 125 4.55 5.96 17.45
C GLY A 125 3.13 5.51 17.80
N THR A 126 2.41 4.92 16.86
CA THR A 126 1.02 4.48 17.04
C THR A 126 0.65 3.37 16.06
N GLN A 127 -0.40 2.61 16.39
CA GLN A 127 -1.05 1.65 15.49
C GLN A 127 -2.34 2.22 14.86
N ASP A 128 -2.75 3.42 15.26
CA ASP A 128 -4.01 4.06 14.89
C ASP A 128 -3.88 4.82 13.57
N PHE A 129 -3.74 4.07 12.48
CA PHE A 129 -3.76 4.62 11.14
C PHE A 129 -4.46 3.68 10.14
N PRO A 130 -5.19 4.23 9.15
CA PRO A 130 -5.81 3.47 8.08
C PRO A 130 -4.84 2.61 7.29
N ARG A 131 -5.28 1.39 6.95
CA ARG A 131 -4.52 0.37 6.25
C ARG A 131 -5.39 -0.32 5.20
N LEU A 132 -4.90 -0.38 3.97
CA LEU A 132 -5.43 -1.23 2.91
C LEU A 132 -4.54 -2.47 2.77
N ARG A 133 -5.11 -3.63 3.11
CA ARG A 133 -4.47 -4.94 3.06
C ARG A 133 -4.82 -5.62 1.75
N LEU A 134 -3.81 -6.03 0.99
CA LEU A 134 -3.93 -6.70 -0.29
C LEU A 134 -3.66 -8.20 -0.10
N GLY A 135 -4.68 -9.04 -0.28
CA GLY A 135 -4.54 -10.47 -0.04
C GLY A 135 -3.60 -11.15 -1.02
N ILE A 136 -2.60 -11.85 -0.48
CA ILE A 136 -1.63 -12.65 -1.25
C ILE A 136 -1.59 -14.11 -0.83
N GLY A 137 -2.33 -14.46 0.23
CA GLY A 137 -2.24 -15.75 0.89
C GLY A 137 -3.22 -16.80 0.40
N PRO A 138 -3.31 -17.93 1.14
CA PRO A 138 -2.49 -18.26 2.30
C PRO A 138 -1.04 -18.60 1.93
N LEU A 139 -0.18 -18.76 2.94
CA LEU A 139 1.11 -19.42 2.74
C LEU A 139 0.89 -20.85 2.22
N PRO A 140 1.74 -21.36 1.32
CA PRO A 140 1.68 -22.75 0.87
C PRO A 140 1.67 -23.74 2.05
N ASN A 141 0.86 -24.79 1.97
CA ASN A 141 0.77 -25.79 3.03
C ASN A 141 2.15 -26.38 3.36
N GLY A 142 2.47 -26.46 4.65
CA GLY A 142 3.74 -27.02 5.13
C GLY A 142 4.94 -26.07 5.08
N THR A 143 4.77 -24.80 4.69
CA THR A 143 5.84 -23.80 4.78
C THR A 143 5.63 -22.81 5.92
N SER A 144 6.70 -22.54 6.68
CA SER A 144 6.82 -21.39 7.59
C SER A 144 7.58 -20.23 6.96
N ASP A 145 8.05 -20.39 5.72
CA ASP A 145 8.91 -19.45 5.02
C ASP A 145 8.11 -18.31 4.37
N SER A 146 7.59 -17.44 5.22
CA SER A 146 6.90 -16.22 4.81
C SER A 146 7.80 -15.29 4.00
N LYS A 147 9.11 -15.26 4.27
CA LYS A 147 10.07 -14.38 3.58
C LYS A 147 10.19 -14.74 2.11
N ASN A 148 10.49 -15.99 1.79
CA ASN A 148 10.60 -16.41 0.39
C ASN A 148 9.25 -16.33 -0.33
N PHE A 149 8.15 -16.58 0.38
CA PHE A 149 6.83 -16.39 -0.18
C PHE A 149 6.59 -14.94 -0.62
N VAL A 150 6.75 -13.95 0.26
CA VAL A 150 6.48 -12.55 -0.09
C VAL A 150 7.45 -12.01 -1.15
N LEU A 151 8.69 -12.50 -1.18
CA LEU A 151 9.68 -12.11 -2.18
C LEU A 151 9.52 -12.82 -3.54
N SER A 152 8.60 -13.78 -3.65
CA SER A 152 8.34 -14.48 -4.91
C SER A 152 7.35 -13.73 -5.82
N ARG A 153 7.47 -13.95 -7.13
CA ARG A 153 6.53 -13.43 -8.14
C ARG A 153 5.26 -14.26 -8.23
N PHE A 154 4.17 -13.64 -8.64
CA PHE A 154 2.92 -14.34 -8.91
C PHE A 154 3.06 -15.29 -10.11
N LYS A 155 2.49 -16.50 -9.96
CA LYS A 155 2.36 -17.50 -11.01
C LYS A 155 1.46 -16.96 -12.14
N PRO A 156 1.59 -17.46 -13.38
CA PRO A 156 0.76 -17.02 -14.49
C PRO A 156 -0.76 -17.05 -14.21
N ALA A 157 -1.25 -18.09 -13.52
CA ALA A 157 -2.65 -18.24 -13.14
C ALA A 157 -3.13 -17.20 -12.11
N GLU A 158 -2.24 -16.65 -11.28
CA GLU A 158 -2.57 -15.65 -10.25
C GLU A 158 -2.66 -14.24 -10.85
N LYS A 159 -2.01 -13.98 -11.99
CA LYS A 159 -1.90 -12.63 -12.58
C LYS A 159 -3.25 -11.96 -12.87
N PRO A 160 -4.28 -12.64 -13.40
CA PRO A 160 -5.60 -12.03 -13.60
C PRO A 160 -6.23 -11.56 -12.29
N VAL A 161 -6.16 -12.38 -11.23
CA VAL A 161 -6.66 -12.06 -9.89
C VAL A 161 -5.95 -10.83 -9.32
N VAL A 162 -4.62 -10.81 -9.41
CA VAL A 162 -3.78 -9.70 -8.93
C VAL A 162 -4.07 -8.42 -9.70
N LYS A 163 -4.23 -8.50 -11.02
CA LYS A 163 -4.57 -7.34 -11.84
C LYS A 163 -5.91 -6.76 -11.42
N GLU A 164 -6.96 -7.57 -11.36
CA GLU A 164 -8.31 -7.13 -10.95
C GLU A 164 -8.29 -6.50 -9.55
N MET A 165 -7.64 -7.16 -8.60
CA MET A 165 -7.51 -6.66 -7.23
C MET A 165 -6.77 -5.32 -7.15
N THR A 166 -5.65 -5.18 -7.86
CA THR A 166 -4.85 -3.95 -7.83
C THR A 166 -5.50 -2.80 -8.61
N ASP A 167 -6.22 -3.09 -9.69
CA ASP A 167 -7.04 -2.11 -10.41
C ASP A 167 -8.15 -1.56 -9.51
N PHE A 168 -8.95 -2.46 -8.92
CA PHE A 168 -10.02 -2.04 -8.02
C PHE A 168 -9.48 -1.28 -6.79
N ALA A 169 -8.38 -1.73 -6.20
CA ALA A 169 -7.74 -1.05 -5.08
C ALA A 169 -7.31 0.37 -5.46
N ALA A 170 -6.70 0.55 -6.63
CA ALA A 170 -6.27 1.86 -7.12
C ALA A 170 -7.48 2.79 -7.35
N ASP A 171 -8.52 2.32 -8.04
CA ASP A 171 -9.72 3.08 -8.31
C ASP A 171 -10.43 3.51 -7.01
N ALA A 172 -10.56 2.58 -6.05
CA ALA A 172 -11.21 2.87 -4.79
C ALA A 172 -10.39 3.87 -3.94
N VAL A 173 -9.06 3.71 -3.86
CA VAL A 173 -8.21 4.68 -3.14
C VAL A 173 -8.24 6.05 -3.81
N GLN A 174 -8.26 6.10 -5.15
CA GLN A 174 -8.45 7.34 -5.89
C GLN A 174 -9.79 8.00 -5.55
N GLU A 175 -10.89 7.24 -5.52
CA GLU A 175 -12.20 7.71 -5.09
C GLU A 175 -12.17 8.26 -3.66
N MET A 176 -11.40 7.65 -2.75
CA MET A 176 -11.22 8.13 -1.37
C MET A 176 -10.48 9.47 -1.32
N MET A 177 -9.49 9.64 -2.19
CA MET A 177 -8.72 10.89 -2.30
C MET A 177 -9.59 12.04 -2.81
N ASP A 178 -10.51 11.76 -3.74
CA ASP A 178 -11.26 12.79 -4.48
C ASP A 178 -12.61 13.15 -3.84
N SER A 179 -13.36 12.16 -3.34
CA SER A 179 -14.75 12.36 -2.86
C SER A 179 -14.89 12.65 -1.37
N GLY A 180 -13.87 12.31 -0.56
CA GLY A 180 -13.93 12.41 0.90
C GLY A 180 -14.92 11.46 1.60
N ASN A 181 -15.72 10.67 0.85
CA ASN A 181 -16.72 9.75 1.42
C ASN A 181 -16.09 8.41 1.82
N ILE A 182 -15.24 8.47 2.84
CA ILE A 182 -14.39 7.37 3.29
C ILE A 182 -15.22 6.13 3.70
N SER A 183 -16.35 6.31 4.38
CA SER A 183 -17.13 5.19 4.93
C SER A 183 -17.71 4.26 3.86
N VAL A 184 -18.31 4.83 2.80
CA VAL A 184 -18.88 4.05 1.69
C VAL A 184 -17.79 3.27 0.96
N ILE A 185 -16.62 3.88 0.78
CA ILE A 185 -15.52 3.24 0.04
C ILE A 185 -14.87 2.13 0.87
N ILE A 186 -14.79 2.30 2.20
CA ILE A 186 -14.37 1.23 3.11
C ILE A 186 -15.29 0.01 2.98
N GLU A 187 -16.60 0.22 2.94
CA GLU A 187 -17.58 -0.87 2.78
C GLU A 187 -17.42 -1.56 1.41
N LYS A 188 -17.33 -0.78 0.33
CA LYS A 188 -17.08 -1.25 -1.03
C LYS A 188 -15.80 -2.10 -1.12
N ILE A 189 -14.71 -1.68 -0.47
CA ILE A 189 -13.45 -2.42 -0.43
C ILE A 189 -13.59 -3.70 0.40
N ASN A 190 -14.22 -3.65 1.57
CA ASN A 190 -14.35 -4.83 2.42
C ASN A 190 -15.27 -5.90 1.83
N ASN A 191 -16.21 -5.51 0.95
CA ASN A 191 -17.07 -6.43 0.21
C ASN A 191 -16.45 -6.92 -1.12
N PHE A 192 -15.30 -6.36 -1.53
CA PHE A 192 -14.64 -6.77 -2.76
C PHE A 192 -14.08 -8.19 -2.65
N THR A 193 -14.33 -8.96 -3.70
CA THR A 193 -13.63 -10.22 -3.98
C THR A 193 -13.38 -10.26 -5.47
N SER A 194 -12.14 -10.53 -5.87
CA SER A 194 -11.83 -10.71 -7.29
C SER A 194 -12.71 -11.83 -7.88
N LYS A 195 -13.32 -11.57 -9.03
CA LYS A 195 -14.15 -12.54 -9.75
C LYS A 195 -13.33 -13.73 -10.24
N ASN A 196 -12.02 -13.55 -10.38
CA ASN A 196 -11.09 -14.59 -10.77
C ASN A 196 -10.57 -15.41 -9.58
N ALA A 197 -10.95 -15.11 -8.33
CA ALA A 197 -10.40 -15.72 -7.10
C ALA A 197 -10.85 -17.19 -6.85
N GLY A 198 -11.40 -17.87 -7.85
CA GLY A 198 -11.88 -19.27 -7.77
C GLY A 198 -11.53 -20.12 -8.98
N LEU A 199 -10.58 -19.67 -9.81
CA LEU A 199 -10.03 -20.40 -10.96
C LEU A 199 -8.70 -21.07 -10.59
#